data_AF-A0A022RHX0-F1
#
_entry.id   AF-A0A022RHX0-F1
#
_cell.length_a   1.000
_cell.length_b   1.000
_cell.length_c   1.000
_cell.angle_alpha   90.00
_cell.angle_beta   90.00
_cell.angle_gamma   90.00
#
_symmetry.space_group_name_H-M   'P 1'
#
loop_
_entity.id
_entity.type
_entity.pdbx_description
1 polymer ?
#
loop_
_entity_poly.entity_id
_entity_poly.type
_entity_poly.pdbx_seq_one_letter_code
_entity_poly.pdbx_strand_id
1 'polypeptide(L)'
;MGDVSKKNSLPLVICCLLMAALFAVSASFQFNDPDWYFWIPLYATASIVNLVNSVEEAPNSRTRRMAKFALLLGLSLFIKVGIEGFVRGINGFWSLDLRDRIAREKFGSGLVIISMFLFLENSSDPTRRLYPTRIAKYGMPILVGVAYGISFFFFAFQHNEMRF
;
A
#
# COMPACT_ATOMS: atom_id res chain seq x y z
N MET A 1 -10.69 36.79 7.58
CA MET A 1 -10.62 35.38 8.05
C MET A 1 -11.19 34.55 6.92
N GLY A 2 -10.35 34.26 5.91
CA GLY A 2 -10.80 33.63 4.66
C GLY A 2 -10.75 32.11 4.79
N ASP A 3 -11.89 31.46 4.56
CA ASP A 3 -11.98 30.03 4.35
C ASP A 3 -11.08 29.63 3.16
N VAL A 4 -9.89 29.12 3.45
CA VAL A 4 -9.09 28.39 2.47
C VAL A 4 -9.44 26.92 2.65
N SER A 5 -10.66 26.54 2.25
CA SER A 5 -10.99 25.14 1.97
C SER A 5 -10.18 24.72 0.75
N LYS A 6 -9.03 24.10 1.04
CA LYS A 6 -8.09 23.62 0.03
C LYS A 6 -8.54 22.22 -0.37
N LYS A 7 -9.40 22.16 -1.39
CA LYS A 7 -9.82 20.92 -2.07
C LYS A 7 -8.61 20.01 -2.30
N ASN A 8 -8.68 18.76 -1.85
CA ASN A 8 -7.67 17.75 -2.20
C ASN A 8 -7.41 17.82 -3.70
N SER A 9 -6.13 17.87 -4.12
CA SER A 9 -5.83 17.93 -5.54
C SER A 9 -6.40 16.67 -6.20
N LEU A 10 -7.24 16.85 -7.23
CA LEU A 10 -7.82 15.76 -8.02
C LEU A 10 -6.84 14.59 -8.30
N PRO A 11 -5.56 14.83 -8.67
CA PRO A 11 -4.59 13.74 -8.86
C PRO A 11 -4.31 12.92 -7.59
N LEU A 12 -4.26 13.53 -6.41
CA LEU A 12 -4.04 12.81 -5.15
C LEU A 12 -5.24 11.92 -4.81
N VAL A 13 -6.46 12.44 -5.02
CA VAL A 13 -7.71 11.69 -4.83
C VAL A 13 -7.71 10.44 -5.72
N ILE A 14 -7.38 10.58 -7.00
CA ILE A 14 -7.28 9.46 -7.93
C ILE A 14 -6.22 8.46 -7.46
N CYS A 15 -5.04 8.93 -7.04
CA CYS A 15 -3.99 8.03 -6.56
C CYS A 15 -4.43 7.23 -5.33
N CYS A 16 -5.13 7.86 -4.38
CA CYS A 16 -5.66 7.18 -3.21
C CYS A 16 -6.74 6.16 -3.57
N LEU A 17 -7.64 6.48 -4.51
CA LEU A 17 -8.64 5.53 -5.02
C LEU A 17 -7.99 4.33 -5.71
N LEU A 18 -6.96 4.57 -6.53
CA LEU A 18 -6.21 3.50 -7.21
C LEU A 18 -5.51 2.59 -6.20
N MET A 19 -4.91 3.12 -5.14
CA MET A 19 -4.35 2.27 -4.07
C MET A 19 -5.41 1.52 -3.30
N ALA A 20 -6.54 2.16 -2.99
CA ALA A 20 -7.65 1.51 -2.28
C ALA A 20 -8.17 0.31 -3.08
N ALA A 21 -8.36 0.49 -4.39
CA ALA A 21 -8.76 -0.58 -5.31
C ALA A 21 -7.70 -1.69 -5.37
N LEU A 22 -6.42 -1.35 -5.50
CA LEU A 22 -5.32 -2.32 -5.54
C LEU A 22 -5.27 -3.18 -4.26
N PHE A 23 -5.42 -2.56 -3.09
CA PHE A 23 -5.46 -3.29 -1.82
C PHE A 23 -6.74 -4.13 -1.66
N ALA A 24 -7.90 -3.65 -2.12
CA ALA A 24 -9.13 -4.44 -2.10
C ALA A 24 -9.02 -5.69 -2.99
N VAL A 25 -8.44 -5.54 -4.19
CA VAL A 25 -8.16 -6.66 -5.09
C VAL A 25 -7.14 -7.61 -4.47
N SER A 26 -6.08 -7.08 -3.86
CA SER A 26 -5.08 -7.88 -3.15
C SER A 26 -5.70 -8.69 -2.01
N ALA A 27 -6.59 -8.10 -1.21
CA ALA A 27 -7.33 -8.82 -0.16
C ALA A 27 -8.18 -9.97 -0.75
N SER A 28 -8.78 -9.75 -1.92
CA SER A 28 -9.62 -10.76 -2.59
C SER A 28 -8.81 -11.97 -3.05
N PHE A 29 -7.56 -11.77 -3.48
CA PHE A 29 -6.69 -12.88 -3.85
C PHE A 29 -6.11 -13.66 -2.66
N GLN A 30 -6.19 -13.10 -1.45
CA GLN A 30 -5.63 -13.72 -0.24
C GLN A 30 -6.55 -14.76 0.40
N PHE A 31 -7.82 -14.88 -0.01
CA PHE A 31 -8.77 -15.84 0.58
C PHE A 31 -8.32 -17.30 0.47
N ASN A 32 -7.50 -17.63 -0.54
CA ASN A 32 -7.02 -19.00 -0.77
C ASN A 32 -5.67 -19.30 -0.08
N ASP A 33 -5.07 -18.32 0.61
CA ASP A 33 -3.77 -18.49 1.25
C ASP A 33 -3.92 -18.99 2.71
N PRO A 34 -3.00 -19.85 3.21
CA PRO A 34 -3.11 -20.42 4.56
C PRO A 34 -3.03 -19.37 5.68
N ASP A 35 -2.43 -18.20 5.39
CA ASP A 35 -2.26 -17.09 6.34
C ASP A 35 -3.26 -15.94 6.09
N TRP A 36 -4.36 -16.20 5.39
CA TRP A 36 -5.36 -15.19 4.96
C TRP A 36 -5.83 -14.27 6.09
N TYR A 37 -5.91 -14.80 7.32
CA TYR A 37 -6.41 -14.11 8.51
C TYR A 37 -5.53 -12.93 8.94
N PHE A 38 -4.26 -12.86 8.53
CA PHE A 38 -3.42 -11.67 8.74
C PHE A 38 -3.40 -10.74 7.54
N TRP A 39 -3.40 -11.30 6.32
CA TRP A 39 -3.30 -10.54 5.08
C TRP A 39 -4.58 -9.79 4.74
N ILE A 40 -5.75 -10.40 4.94
CA ILE A 40 -7.04 -9.74 4.67
C ILE A 40 -7.22 -8.51 5.56
N PRO A 41 -7.05 -8.58 6.90
CA PRO A 41 -7.11 -7.37 7.72
C PRO A 41 -6.08 -6.30 7.33
N LEU A 42 -4.87 -6.68 6.96
CA LEU A 42 -3.85 -5.74 6.49
C LEU A 42 -4.34 -4.96 5.26
N TYR A 43 -4.71 -5.68 4.20
CA TYR A 43 -5.13 -5.06 2.95
C TYR A 43 -6.47 -4.33 3.07
N ALA A 44 -7.43 -4.88 3.81
CA ALA A 44 -8.72 -4.24 4.04
C ALA A 44 -8.55 -2.92 4.81
N THR A 45 -7.77 -2.90 5.89
CA THR A 45 -7.52 -1.66 6.65
C THR A 45 -6.75 -0.62 5.82
N ALA A 46 -5.75 -1.04 5.04
CA ALA A 46 -5.04 -0.17 4.12
C ALA A 46 -5.94 0.40 3.02
N SER A 47 -6.87 -0.41 2.49
CA SER A 47 -7.87 0.00 1.50
C SER A 47 -8.82 1.05 2.09
N ILE A 48 -9.37 0.80 3.27
CA ILE A 48 -10.26 1.75 3.96
C ILE A 48 -9.55 3.07 4.23
N VAL A 49 -8.30 3.06 4.73
CA VAL A 49 -7.55 4.29 5.00
C VAL A 49 -7.35 5.10 3.72
N ASN A 50 -7.00 4.47 2.60
CA ASN A 50 -6.83 5.17 1.33
C ASN A 50 -8.17 5.68 0.76
N LEU A 51 -9.25 4.92 0.91
CA LEU A 51 -10.59 5.34 0.49
C LEU A 51 -11.06 6.55 1.30
N VAL A 52 -10.95 6.49 2.63
CA VAL A 52 -11.30 7.60 3.51
C VAL A 52 -10.43 8.82 3.23
N ASN A 53 -9.13 8.65 2.96
CA ASN A 53 -8.25 9.75 2.57
C ASN A 53 -8.63 10.39 1.21
N SER A 54 -9.31 9.65 0.32
CA SER A 54 -9.78 10.19 -0.95
C SER A 54 -11.04 11.05 -0.80
N VAL A 55 -11.86 10.78 0.22
CA VAL A 55 -13.16 11.44 0.46
C VAL A 55 -13.04 12.55 1.51
N GLU A 56 -12.34 12.29 2.62
CA GLU A 56 -12.18 13.24 3.72
C GLU A 56 -11.02 14.21 3.45
N GLU A 57 -11.29 15.51 3.60
CA GLU A 57 -10.25 16.54 3.50
C GLU A 57 -9.32 16.55 4.72
N ALA A 58 -9.79 16.10 5.89
CA ALA A 58 -9.04 16.06 7.14
C ALA A 58 -9.05 14.66 7.78
N PRO A 59 -7.89 14.07 8.11
CA PRO A 59 -7.81 12.73 8.64
C PRO A 59 -8.37 12.69 10.05
N ASN A 60 -9.41 11.88 10.23
CA ASN A 60 -9.97 11.61 11.54
C ASN A 60 -8.96 10.87 12.44
N SER A 61 -9.07 11.07 13.75
CA SER A 61 -8.28 10.36 14.76
C SER A 61 -8.40 8.83 14.64
N ARG A 62 -9.57 8.33 14.24
CA ARG A 62 -9.84 6.91 13.94
C ARG A 62 -9.01 6.42 12.75
N THR A 63 -9.07 7.12 11.62
CA THR A 63 -8.32 6.79 10.40
C THR A 63 -6.81 6.78 10.67
N ARG A 64 -6.32 7.73 11.45
CA ARG A 64 -4.91 7.75 11.88
C ARG A 64 -4.53 6.54 12.74
N ARG A 65 -5.42 6.08 13.62
CA ARG A 65 -5.20 4.87 14.43
C ARG A 65 -5.20 3.62 13.57
N MET A 66 -6.12 3.53 12.61
CA MET A 66 -6.16 2.45 11.63
C MET A 66 -4.89 2.41 10.78
N ALA A 67 -4.40 3.56 10.31
CA ALA A 67 -3.16 3.64 9.55
C ALA A 67 -1.94 3.20 10.37
N LYS A 68 -1.85 3.58 11.65
CA LYS A 68 -0.79 3.09 12.56
C LYS A 68 -0.89 1.58 12.78
N PHE A 69 -2.11 1.06 12.94
CA PHE A 69 -2.34 -0.37 13.08
C PHE A 69 -1.92 -1.13 11.81
N ALA A 70 -2.37 -0.68 10.64
CA ALA A 70 -2.00 -1.25 9.33
C ALA A 70 -0.49 -1.17 9.07
N LEU A 71 0.16 -0.07 9.47
CA LEU A 71 1.61 0.08 9.37
C LEU A 71 2.34 -0.94 10.25
N LEU A 72 1.92 -1.09 11.51
CA LEU A 72 2.52 -2.05 12.43
C LEU A 72 2.33 -3.48 11.94
N LEU A 73 1.11 -3.83 11.54
CA LEU A 73 0.78 -5.14 10.99
C LEU A 73 1.58 -5.42 9.69
N GLY A 74 1.70 -4.40 8.83
CA GLY A 74 2.49 -4.48 7.60
C GLY A 74 3.96 -4.75 7.88
N LEU A 75 4.56 -4.03 8.84
CA LEU A 75 5.95 -4.26 9.29
C LEU A 75 6.14 -5.67 9.86
N SER A 76 5.22 -6.12 10.73
CA SER A 76 5.28 -7.47 11.30
C SER A 76 5.22 -8.55 10.22
N LEU A 77 4.33 -8.42 9.24
CA LEU A 77 4.21 -9.37 8.14
C LEU A 77 5.41 -9.29 7.20
N PHE A 78 5.93 -8.11 6.91
CA PHE A 78 7.13 -7.95 6.10
C PHE A 78 8.34 -8.68 6.72
N ILE A 79 8.51 -8.57 8.05
CA ILE A 79 9.55 -9.30 8.78
C ILE A 79 9.28 -10.81 8.73
N LYS A 80 8.04 -11.26 8.97
CA LYS A 80 7.63 -12.69 8.88
C LYS A 80 8.02 -13.30 7.54
N VAL A 81 7.68 -12.64 6.45
CA VAL A 81 7.97 -13.13 5.09
C VAL A 81 9.47 -13.02 4.77
N GLY A 82 10.16 -12.04 5.36
CA GLY A 82 11.62 -11.95 5.35
C GLY A 82 12.29 -13.18 5.95
N ILE A 83 11.86 -13.57 7.16
CA ILE A 83 12.35 -14.76 7.86
C ILE A 83 11.99 -16.03 7.08
N GLU A 84 10.76 -16.14 6.58
CA GLU A 84 10.33 -17.31 5.79
C GLU A 84 11.17 -17.48 4.51
N GLY A 85 11.48 -16.38 3.82
CA GLY A 85 12.39 -16.39 2.68
C GLY A 85 13.82 -16.81 3.05
N PHE A 86 14.30 -16.39 4.23
CA PHE A 86 15.63 -16.79 4.73
C PHE A 86 15.69 -18.28 5.08
N VAL A 87 14.68 -18.80 5.80
CA VAL A 87 14.62 -20.20 6.24
C VAL A 87 14.51 -21.18 5.06
N ARG A 88 13.75 -20.81 4.03
CA ARG A 88 13.56 -21.67 2.84
C ARG A 88 14.78 -21.69 1.90
N GLY A 89 15.84 -20.94 2.20
CA GLY A 89 17.06 -20.93 1.38
C GLY A 89 16.85 -20.42 -0.04
N ILE A 90 15.77 -19.67 -0.30
CA ILE A 90 15.50 -19.11 -1.63
C ILE A 90 16.57 -18.05 -1.87
N ASN A 91 17.45 -18.32 -2.84
CA ASN A 91 18.53 -17.44 -3.23
C ASN A 91 17.97 -16.11 -3.73
N GLY A 92 18.11 -15.08 -2.89
CA GLY A 92 17.94 -13.70 -3.28
C GLY A 92 16.95 -12.97 -2.38
N PHE A 93 17.49 -12.20 -1.42
CA PHE A 93 16.80 -11.04 -0.85
C PHE A 93 16.27 -10.09 -1.96
N TRP A 94 16.84 -10.18 -3.16
CA TRP A 94 16.52 -9.45 -4.39
C TRP A 94 15.70 -10.25 -5.43
N SER A 95 15.34 -11.51 -5.18
CA SER A 95 14.49 -12.25 -6.12
C SER A 95 13.08 -11.65 -6.08
N LEU A 96 12.73 -10.93 -7.14
CA LEU A 96 11.41 -10.33 -7.36
C LEU A 96 10.54 -11.22 -8.25
N ASP A 97 10.74 -12.53 -8.23
CA ASP A 97 9.89 -13.43 -9.00
C ASP A 97 8.50 -13.49 -8.36
N LEU A 98 7.56 -12.68 -8.86
CA LEU A 98 6.18 -12.61 -8.40
C LEU A 98 5.39 -13.91 -8.63
N ARG A 99 5.97 -14.91 -9.30
CA ARG A 99 5.46 -16.29 -9.32
C ARG A 99 5.50 -16.89 -7.92
N ASP A 100 6.54 -16.57 -7.16
CA ASP A 100 6.69 -17.01 -5.78
C ASP A 100 5.74 -16.25 -4.84
N ARG A 101 5.00 -17.01 -4.04
CA ARG A 101 4.13 -16.47 -3.00
C ARG A 101 4.86 -15.48 -2.08
N ILE A 102 6.10 -15.80 -1.70
CA ILE A 102 6.93 -15.01 -0.77
C ILE A 102 7.30 -13.65 -1.38
N ALA A 103 7.59 -13.59 -2.68
CA ALA A 103 7.89 -12.33 -3.35
C ALA A 103 6.65 -11.43 -3.41
N ARG A 104 5.47 -12.00 -3.72
CA ARG A 104 4.20 -11.26 -3.71
C ARG A 104 3.85 -10.72 -2.33
N GLU A 105 4.01 -11.54 -1.30
CA GLU A 105 3.73 -11.16 0.09
C GLU A 105 4.68 -10.05 0.59
N LYS A 106 5.99 -10.14 0.26
CA LYS A 106 6.97 -9.06 0.55
C LYS A 106 6.59 -7.77 -0.17
N PHE A 107 6.27 -7.86 -1.44
CA PHE A 107 5.93 -6.70 -2.25
C PHE A 107 4.65 -6.03 -1.76
N GLY A 108 3.61 -6.83 -1.52
CA GLY A 108 2.31 -6.34 -1.06
C GLY A 108 2.36 -5.74 0.35
N SER A 109 3.05 -6.36 1.31
CA SER A 109 3.26 -5.74 2.64
C SER A 109 4.11 -4.48 2.55
N GLY A 110 5.14 -4.46 1.70
CA GLY A 110 5.95 -3.27 1.42
C GLY A 110 5.12 -2.09 0.89
N LEU A 111 4.24 -2.34 -0.09
CA LEU A 111 3.34 -1.31 -0.62
C LEU A 111 2.42 -0.74 0.46
N VAL A 112 1.88 -1.59 1.34
CA VAL A 112 1.04 -1.14 2.47
C VAL A 112 1.85 -0.26 3.42
N ILE A 113 3.06 -0.67 3.80
CA ILE A 113 3.94 0.11 4.69
C ILE A 113 4.18 1.51 4.11
N ILE A 114 4.60 1.60 2.84
CA ILE A 114 4.90 2.90 2.21
C ILE A 114 3.62 3.75 2.10
N SER A 115 2.49 3.16 1.71
CA SER A 115 1.21 3.86 1.62
C SER A 115 0.77 4.44 2.98
N MET A 116 0.83 3.64 4.04
CA MET A 116 0.45 4.08 5.39
C MET A 116 1.44 5.11 5.95
N PHE A 117 2.73 4.97 5.66
CA PHE A 117 3.75 5.95 6.02
C PHE A 117 3.46 7.31 5.37
N LEU A 118 3.22 7.33 4.05
CA LEU A 118 2.87 8.55 3.32
C LEU A 118 1.58 9.20 3.86
N PHE A 119 0.55 8.39 4.14
CA PHE A 119 -0.68 8.88 4.76
C PHE A 119 -0.41 9.51 6.12
N LEU A 120 0.33 8.83 7.00
CA LEU A 120 0.63 9.33 8.34
C LEU A 120 1.47 10.60 8.30
N GLU A 121 2.45 10.67 7.41
CA GLU A 121 3.29 11.85 7.20
C GLU A 121 2.47 13.06 6.75
N ASN A 122 1.51 12.86 5.85
CA ASN A 122 0.58 13.91 5.40
C ASN A 122 -0.47 14.28 6.47
N SER A 123 -0.77 13.36 7.39
CA SER A 123 -1.75 13.57 8.47
C SER A 123 -1.21 14.25 9.73
N SER A 124 0.10 14.25 9.93
CA SER A 124 0.72 14.59 11.22
C SER A 124 0.88 16.10 11.46
N ASP A 125 0.94 16.91 10.41
CA ASP A 125 1.22 18.34 10.54
C ASP A 125 0.30 19.18 9.63
N PRO A 126 -0.58 20.03 10.19
CA PRO A 126 -1.42 20.93 9.40
C PRO A 126 -0.59 21.92 8.56
N THR A 127 0.64 22.25 8.99
CA THR A 127 1.56 23.13 8.27
C THR A 127 2.10 22.47 7.00
N ARG A 128 2.28 21.15 7.00
CA ARG A 128 2.66 20.35 5.81
C ARG A 128 1.57 20.28 4.74
N ARG A 129 0.31 20.59 5.09
CA ARG A 129 -0.78 20.77 4.10
C ARG A 129 -0.68 22.12 3.38
N LEU A 130 -0.15 23.13 4.07
CA LEU A 130 0.09 24.45 3.53
C LEU A 130 1.33 24.45 2.62
N TYR A 131 2.42 23.80 3.08
CA TYR A 131 3.68 23.61 2.37
C TYR A 131 4.01 22.11 2.21
N PRO A 132 3.49 21.46 1.15
CA PRO A 132 3.75 20.03 0.95
C PRO A 132 5.23 19.79 0.68
N THR A 133 5.84 18.91 1.47
CA THR A 133 7.16 18.37 1.17
C THR A 133 7.13 17.64 -0.18
N ARG A 134 8.29 17.48 -0.84
CA ARG A 134 8.37 16.70 -2.08
C ARG A 134 7.80 15.28 -1.91
N ILE A 135 7.98 14.69 -0.72
CA ILE A 135 7.47 13.37 -0.36
C ILE A 135 5.93 13.38 -0.35
N ALA A 136 5.29 14.36 0.30
CA ALA A 136 3.83 14.47 0.30
C ALA A 136 3.24 14.73 -1.10
N LYS A 137 3.96 15.49 -1.94
CA LYS A 137 3.50 15.86 -3.28
C LYS A 137 3.63 14.73 -4.31
N TYR A 138 4.75 14.01 -4.30
CA TYR A 138 5.09 13.03 -5.34
C TYR A 138 5.06 11.58 -4.84
N GLY A 139 5.10 11.35 -3.53
CA GLY A 139 5.18 10.00 -2.96
C GLY A 139 3.99 9.13 -3.37
N MET A 140 2.77 9.65 -3.28
CA MET A 140 1.57 8.88 -3.61
C MET A 140 1.46 8.57 -5.12
N PRO A 141 1.65 9.55 -6.04
CA PRO A 141 1.73 9.25 -7.47
C PRO A 141 2.84 8.26 -7.85
N ILE A 142 4.04 8.40 -7.28
CA ILE A 142 5.16 7.48 -7.54
C ILE A 142 4.80 6.07 -7.07
N LEU A 143 4.23 5.94 -5.87
CA LEU A 143 3.84 4.64 -5.33
C LEU A 143 2.76 3.96 -6.18
N VAL A 144 1.77 4.70 -6.68
CA VAL A 144 0.79 4.16 -7.66
C VAL A 144 1.48 3.71 -8.93
N GLY A 145 2.35 4.55 -9.50
CA GLY A 145 3.09 4.23 -10.72
C GLY A 145 3.94 2.95 -10.57
N VAL A 146 4.62 2.79 -9.43
CA VAL A 146 5.39 1.58 -9.12
C VAL A 146 4.47 0.37 -8.94
N ALA A 147 3.39 0.51 -8.15
CA ALA A 147 2.49 -0.60 -7.86
C ALA A 147 1.82 -1.13 -9.13
N TYR A 148 1.20 -0.26 -9.92
CA TYR A 148 0.52 -0.63 -11.16
C TYR A 148 1.51 -0.98 -12.27
N GLY A 149 2.66 -0.31 -12.34
CA GLY A 149 3.71 -0.63 -13.31
C GLY A 149 4.24 -2.05 -13.14
N ILE A 150 4.47 -2.48 -11.89
CA ILE A 150 4.89 -3.85 -11.58
C ILE A 150 3.76 -4.84 -11.87
N SER A 151 2.51 -4.54 -11.52
CA SER A 151 1.36 -5.39 -11.88
C SER A 151 1.21 -5.55 -13.39
N PHE A 152 1.37 -4.46 -14.15
CA PHE A 152 1.31 -4.48 -15.61
C PHE A 152 2.47 -5.26 -16.22
N PHE A 153 3.70 -5.04 -15.74
CA PHE A 153 4.87 -5.77 -16.21
C PHE A 153 4.69 -7.28 -16.04
N PHE A 154 4.21 -7.72 -14.87
CA PHE A 154 3.91 -9.12 -14.61
C PHE A 154 2.86 -9.67 -15.58
N PHE A 155 1.73 -8.97 -15.74
CA PHE A 155 0.65 -9.39 -16.61
C PHE A 155 1.07 -9.44 -18.08
N ALA A 156 1.83 -8.45 -18.56
CA ALA A 156 2.22 -8.33 -19.97
C ALA A 156 3.36 -9.29 -20.37
N PHE A 157 4.35 -9.48 -19.49
CA PHE A 157 5.57 -10.23 -19.84
C PHE A 157 5.62 -11.63 -19.24
N GLN A 158 4.98 -11.86 -18.09
CA GLN A 158 5.10 -13.12 -17.35
C GLN A 158 3.87 -14.06 -17.51
N HIS A 159 2.77 -13.58 -18.08
CA HIS A 159 1.58 -14.39 -18.37
C HIS A 159 1.86 -15.52 -19.39
N ASN A 160 2.82 -15.35 -20.30
CA ASN A 160 3.15 -16.33 -21.34
C ASN A 160 3.81 -17.62 -20.81
N GLU A 161 4.18 -17.69 -19.53
CA GLU A 161 4.76 -18.90 -18.92
C GLU A 161 3.84 -19.65 -17.95
N MET A 162 2.57 -19.23 -17.82
CA MET A 162 1.60 -19.96 -17.01
C MET A 162 1.17 -21.25 -17.74
N ARG A 163 1.91 -22.33 -17.54
CA ARG A 163 1.41 -23.68 -17.83
C ARG A 163 0.31 -24.00 -16.83
N PHE A 164 -0.91 -24.16 -17.34
CA PHE A 164 -2.04 -24.76 -16.62
C PHE A 164 -1.76 -26.23 -16.29
#